data_AF-A0A164UEP1-F1
#
_entry.id   AF-A0A164UEP1-F1
#
_cell.length_a   1.000
_cell.length_b   1.000
_cell.length_c   1.000
_cell.angle_alpha   90.00
_cell.angle_beta   90.00
_cell.angle_gamma   90.00
#
_symmetry.space_group_name_H-M   'P 1'
#
loop_
_entity.id
_entity.type
_entity.pdbx_description
1 polymer ?
#
loop_
_entity_poly.entity_id
_entity_poly.type
_entity_poly.pdbx_seq_one_letter_code
_entity_poly.pdbx_strand_id
1 'polypeptide(L)'
;MSDPSNAPLAKHLASTDKKTRDKAVKALVKFLSESSYDALSEAEMAKLWKGIFYCYWMSDKPLVQQALSSELAEIVLSINTTKAALAFLKGFWEAIVREWNGIDRLRMDKYYMLVRKYVRASFTLLLRTNWKAEYCEEYNKILTSRDGPIHPDNPKLPNSLTYHVIDLYLEEIQRSLQESSPCHPAPLHTLLDPFIILASKTSNNITYDRLQSSLFDPLIQALNAPTESEDVNPPPAKRLRTLAPDLTFLCQHACLDSADEPIDPMPPRELRKTLLRNIFERASHEDSRVSNRKKMYQIWRNAMEEEEGKKELDAN
;
A
#
# COMPACT_ATOMS: atom_id res chain seq x y z
N MET A 1 20.24 -24.20 -14.76
CA MET A 1 21.63 -23.91 -14.33
C MET A 1 21.68 -22.41 -14.07
N SER A 2 21.96 -21.99 -12.84
CA SER A 2 21.99 -20.59 -12.45
C SER A 2 23.18 -19.90 -13.12
N ASP A 3 22.92 -18.81 -13.84
CA ASP A 3 23.96 -18.06 -14.53
C ASP A 3 24.85 -17.35 -13.48
N PRO A 4 26.18 -17.56 -13.46
CA PRO A 4 27.08 -16.96 -12.48
C PRO A 4 27.11 -15.43 -12.50
N SER A 5 26.49 -14.80 -13.50
CA SER A 5 26.44 -13.36 -13.78
C SER A 5 25.66 -12.55 -12.72
N ASN A 6 24.71 -13.15 -11.99
CA ASN A 6 23.90 -12.45 -10.98
C ASN A 6 24.61 -12.27 -9.62
N ALA A 7 25.51 -13.19 -9.24
CA ALA A 7 26.24 -13.11 -7.98
C ALA A 7 27.23 -11.91 -7.89
N PRO A 8 27.92 -11.49 -8.97
CA PRO A 8 28.71 -10.26 -9.01
C PRO A 8 27.89 -8.99 -8.70
N LEU A 9 26.66 -8.90 -9.23
CA LEU A 9 25.85 -7.69 -9.10
C LEU A 9 25.43 -7.43 -7.65
N ALA A 10 24.96 -8.45 -6.94
CA ALA A 10 24.60 -8.35 -5.53
C ALA A 10 25.79 -7.91 -4.65
N LYS A 11 27.01 -8.38 -4.96
CA LYS A 11 28.23 -7.96 -4.26
C LYS A 11 28.58 -6.50 -4.54
N HIS A 12 28.45 -6.05 -5.79
CA HIS A 12 28.70 -4.66 -6.16
C HIS A 12 27.69 -3.69 -5.54
N LEU A 13 26.41 -4.09 -5.42
CA LEU A 13 25.38 -3.33 -4.72
C LEU A 13 25.71 -3.15 -3.22
N ALA A 14 26.30 -4.16 -2.58
CA ALA A 14 26.73 -4.09 -1.18
C ALA A 14 28.13 -3.48 -0.96
N SER A 15 28.77 -2.92 -1.99
CA SER A 15 30.10 -2.32 -1.90
C SER A 15 30.10 -1.08 -0.98
N THR A 16 31.19 -0.85 -0.24
CA THR A 16 31.37 0.37 0.56
C THR A 16 31.63 1.60 -0.33
N ASP A 17 32.15 1.42 -1.54
CA ASP A 17 32.38 2.49 -2.51
C ASP A 17 31.09 2.91 -3.21
N LYS A 18 30.71 4.20 -3.08
CA LYS A 18 29.50 4.75 -3.69
C LYS A 18 29.52 4.62 -5.22
N LYS A 19 30.66 4.87 -5.88
CA LYS A 19 30.74 4.82 -7.35
C LYS A 19 30.45 3.41 -7.87
N THR A 20 30.93 2.40 -7.17
CA THR A 20 30.65 0.99 -7.47
C THR A 20 29.16 0.69 -7.33
N ARG A 21 28.52 1.15 -6.24
CA ARG A 21 27.07 0.96 -6.03
C ARG A 21 26.24 1.66 -7.09
N ASP A 22 26.54 2.92 -7.40
CA ASP A 22 25.82 3.70 -8.42
C ASP A 22 25.86 3.00 -9.80
N LYS A 23 27.02 2.45 -10.17
CA LYS A 23 27.16 1.65 -11.40
C LYS A 23 26.35 0.36 -11.33
N ALA A 24 26.33 -0.30 -10.18
CA ALA A 24 25.57 -1.53 -9.98
C ALA A 24 24.05 -1.29 -10.05
N VAL A 25 23.53 -0.19 -9.49
CA VAL A 25 22.11 0.19 -9.61
C VAL A 25 21.74 0.43 -11.08
N LYS A 26 22.57 1.16 -11.85
CA LYS A 26 22.34 1.36 -13.28
C LYS A 26 22.37 0.05 -14.08
N ALA A 27 23.30 -0.85 -13.74
CA ALA A 27 23.37 -2.17 -14.36
C ALA A 27 22.14 -3.02 -14.02
N LEU A 28 21.64 -2.92 -12.78
CA LEU A 28 20.42 -3.59 -12.33
C LEU A 28 19.18 -3.11 -13.09
N VAL A 29 18.99 -1.79 -13.22
CA VAL A 29 17.89 -1.21 -13.99
C VAL A 29 17.92 -1.76 -15.42
N LYS A 30 19.09 -1.69 -16.07
CA LYS A 30 19.26 -2.21 -17.44
C LYS A 30 18.89 -3.69 -17.53
N PHE A 31 19.47 -4.52 -16.66
CA PHE A 31 19.23 -5.95 -16.61
C PHE A 31 17.74 -6.32 -16.46
N LEU A 32 17.05 -5.65 -15.53
CA LEU A 32 15.62 -5.92 -15.27
C LEU A 32 14.68 -5.35 -16.35
N SER A 33 15.15 -4.39 -17.14
CA SER A 33 14.42 -3.81 -18.27
C SER A 33 14.63 -4.55 -19.60
N GLU A 34 15.45 -5.60 -19.64
CA GLU A 34 15.69 -6.37 -20.87
C GLU A 34 14.65 -7.48 -21.04
N SER A 35 13.98 -7.53 -22.20
CA SER A 35 12.86 -8.46 -22.48
C SER A 35 13.25 -9.94 -22.53
N SER A 36 14.55 -10.25 -22.59
CA SER A 36 15.10 -11.61 -22.61
C SER A 36 15.26 -12.21 -21.22
N TYR A 37 14.85 -11.50 -20.18
CA TYR A 37 15.01 -11.96 -18.82
C TYR A 37 13.94 -13.00 -18.47
N ASP A 38 14.35 -14.26 -18.37
CA ASP A 38 13.57 -15.30 -17.71
C ASP A 38 13.37 -14.93 -16.23
N ALA A 39 12.21 -15.28 -15.68
CA ALA A 39 11.89 -15.00 -14.28
C ALA A 39 12.99 -15.54 -13.35
N LEU A 40 13.61 -14.61 -12.60
CA LEU A 40 14.61 -14.90 -11.60
C LEU A 40 14.10 -15.94 -10.61
N SER A 41 14.92 -16.95 -10.29
CA SER A 41 14.51 -17.91 -9.25
C SER A 41 14.37 -17.20 -7.89
N GLU A 42 13.55 -17.75 -6.99
CA GLU A 42 13.37 -17.16 -5.65
C GLU A 42 14.71 -16.98 -4.91
N ALA A 43 15.64 -17.92 -5.06
CA ALA A 43 16.97 -17.83 -4.46
C ALA A 43 17.85 -16.71 -5.06
N GLU A 44 17.73 -16.45 -6.35
CA GLU A 44 18.43 -15.35 -7.02
C GLU A 44 17.81 -14.00 -6.66
N MET A 45 16.47 -13.93 -6.59
CA MET A 45 15.73 -12.76 -6.11
C MET A 45 16.11 -12.41 -4.67
N ALA A 46 16.20 -13.39 -3.78
CA ALA A 46 16.64 -13.18 -2.39
C ALA A 46 18.08 -12.64 -2.30
N LYS A 47 19.00 -13.16 -3.13
CA LYS A 47 20.40 -12.66 -3.18
C LYS A 47 20.46 -11.24 -3.71
N LEU A 48 19.71 -10.95 -4.77
CA LEU A 48 19.61 -9.62 -5.36
C LEU A 48 19.10 -8.61 -4.33
N TRP A 49 17.99 -8.90 -3.67
CA TRP A 49 17.41 -8.02 -2.67
C TRP A 49 18.28 -7.84 -1.44
N LYS A 50 19.05 -8.86 -1.04
CA LYS A 50 20.09 -8.68 -0.03
C LYS A 50 21.11 -7.62 -0.46
N GLY A 51 21.56 -7.67 -1.72
CA GLY A 51 22.44 -6.65 -2.30
C GLY A 51 21.81 -5.25 -2.28
N ILE A 52 20.56 -5.11 -2.74
CA ILE A 52 19.84 -3.83 -2.76
C ILE A 52 19.64 -3.27 -1.35
N PHE A 53 19.28 -4.12 -0.38
CA PHE A 53 19.09 -3.72 1.01
C PHE A 53 20.36 -3.09 1.58
N TYR A 54 21.52 -3.73 1.38
CA TYR A 54 22.80 -3.19 1.86
C TYR A 54 23.31 -2.01 1.02
N CYS A 55 22.90 -1.90 -0.25
CA CYS A 55 23.14 -0.68 -1.05
C CYS A 55 22.51 0.55 -0.39
N TYR A 56 21.25 0.41 0.03
CA TYR A 56 20.53 1.47 0.74
C TYR A 56 21.04 1.67 2.17
N TRP A 57 21.45 0.59 2.84
CA TRP A 57 22.07 0.63 4.17
C TRP A 57 23.29 1.57 4.21
N MET A 58 24.14 1.51 3.19
CA MET A 58 25.38 2.31 3.06
C MET A 58 25.15 3.76 2.57
N SER A 59 23.90 4.20 2.46
CA SER A 59 23.54 5.56 2.04
C SER A 59 23.21 6.45 3.23
N ASP A 60 24.14 7.35 3.59
CA ASP A 60 24.05 8.14 4.83
C ASP A 60 23.63 9.61 4.62
N LYS A 61 23.80 10.17 3.42
CA LYS A 61 23.44 11.57 3.15
C LYS A 61 21.94 11.70 2.84
N PRO A 62 21.18 12.59 3.50
CA PRO A 62 19.72 12.70 3.33
C PRO A 62 19.24 12.84 1.88
N LEU A 63 19.84 13.74 1.10
CA LEU A 63 19.48 13.91 -0.32
C LEU A 63 19.80 12.66 -1.17
N VAL A 64 20.86 11.94 -0.82
CA VAL A 64 21.22 10.68 -1.49
C VAL A 64 20.22 9.58 -1.13
N GLN A 65 19.77 9.51 0.12
CA GLN A 65 18.74 8.57 0.56
C GLN A 65 17.42 8.82 -0.20
N GLN A 66 17.00 10.08 -0.31
CA GLN A 66 15.77 10.46 -1.03
C GLN A 66 15.85 10.08 -2.52
N ALA A 67 16.94 10.46 -3.19
CA ALA A 67 17.16 10.12 -4.60
C ALA A 67 17.21 8.61 -4.81
N LEU A 68 18.02 7.90 -4.03
CA LEU A 68 18.19 6.44 -4.17
C LEU A 68 16.89 5.69 -3.85
N SER A 69 16.11 6.11 -2.86
CA SER A 69 14.82 5.46 -2.56
C SER A 69 13.83 5.58 -3.73
N SER A 70 13.83 6.71 -4.43
CA SER A 70 13.00 6.92 -5.62
C SER A 70 13.52 6.07 -6.79
N GLU A 71 14.84 6.09 -7.04
CA GLU A 71 15.47 5.30 -8.11
C GLU A 71 15.24 3.80 -7.93
N LEU A 72 15.37 3.28 -6.70
CA LEU A 72 15.11 1.88 -6.41
C LEU A 72 13.64 1.50 -6.62
N ALA A 73 12.69 2.32 -6.16
CA ALA A 73 11.28 2.05 -6.36
C ALA A 73 10.85 2.13 -7.83
N GLU A 74 11.44 3.03 -8.61
CA GLU A 74 11.17 3.20 -10.05
C GLU A 74 11.60 1.98 -10.89
N ILE A 75 12.50 1.13 -10.37
CA ILE A 75 12.84 -0.16 -11.00
C ILE A 75 11.57 -1.00 -11.24
N VAL A 76 10.64 -1.01 -10.29
CA VAL A 76 9.35 -1.74 -10.40
C VAL A 76 8.60 -1.32 -11.68
N LEU A 77 8.65 -0.03 -11.98
CA LEU A 77 7.97 0.59 -13.12
C LEU A 77 8.76 0.49 -14.43
N SER A 78 10.02 0.04 -14.37
CA SER A 78 10.92 -0.11 -15.51
C SER A 78 11.03 -1.56 -16.01
N ILE A 79 10.44 -2.51 -15.28
CA ILE A 79 10.38 -3.93 -15.66
C ILE A 79 9.31 -4.15 -16.72
N ASN A 80 9.63 -4.93 -17.76
CA ASN A 80 8.81 -5.03 -18.97
C ASN A 80 7.46 -5.73 -18.81
N THR A 81 7.33 -6.63 -17.84
CA THR A 81 6.08 -7.36 -17.60
C THR A 81 5.58 -7.15 -16.19
N THR A 82 4.27 -6.98 -16.03
CA THR A 82 3.65 -6.80 -14.72
C THR A 82 3.93 -7.98 -13.79
N LYS A 83 3.95 -9.21 -14.31
CA LYS A 83 4.27 -10.42 -13.53
C LYS A 83 5.70 -10.38 -12.98
N ALA A 84 6.69 -9.98 -13.80
CA ALA A 84 8.06 -9.83 -13.32
C ALA A 84 8.20 -8.67 -12.31
N ALA A 85 7.48 -7.57 -12.52
CA ALA A 85 7.45 -6.44 -11.58
C ALA A 85 6.84 -6.84 -10.23
N LEU A 86 5.75 -7.61 -10.23
CA LEU A 86 5.13 -8.18 -9.02
C LEU A 86 6.07 -9.19 -8.34
N ALA A 87 6.78 -10.03 -9.08
CA ALA A 87 7.79 -10.92 -8.52
C ALA A 87 8.94 -10.14 -7.85
N PHE A 88 9.37 -9.03 -8.45
CA PHE A 88 10.36 -8.14 -7.85
C PHE A 88 9.83 -7.47 -6.57
N LEU A 89 8.56 -7.02 -6.57
CA LEU A 89 7.86 -6.50 -5.39
C LEU A 89 7.71 -7.55 -4.27
N LYS A 90 7.44 -8.82 -4.62
CA LYS A 90 7.43 -9.93 -3.66
C LYS A 90 8.79 -10.03 -2.95
N GLY A 91 9.88 -10.03 -3.73
CA GLY A 91 11.23 -10.05 -3.18
C GLY A 91 11.56 -8.83 -2.30
N PHE A 92 11.03 -7.65 -2.63
CA PHE A 92 11.14 -6.45 -1.78
C PHE A 92 10.55 -6.71 -0.40
N TRP A 93 9.28 -7.15 -0.35
CA TRP A 93 8.60 -7.37 0.92
C TRP A 93 9.27 -8.47 1.75
N GLU A 94 9.64 -9.59 1.14
CA GLU A 94 10.36 -10.67 1.80
C GLU A 94 11.68 -10.19 2.42
N ALA A 95 12.42 -9.32 1.71
CA ALA A 95 13.67 -8.76 2.22
C ALA A 95 13.44 -7.74 3.34
N ILE A 96 12.48 -6.84 3.18
CA ILE A 96 12.14 -5.84 4.19
C ILE A 96 11.65 -6.51 5.47
N VAL A 97 10.72 -7.45 5.40
CA VAL A 97 10.19 -8.18 6.56
C VAL A 97 11.30 -8.93 7.29
N ARG A 98 12.19 -9.61 6.56
CA ARG A 98 13.30 -10.38 7.14
C ARG A 98 14.31 -9.51 7.88
N GLU A 99 14.68 -8.37 7.31
CA GLU A 99 15.77 -7.53 7.84
C GLU A 99 15.28 -6.44 8.81
N TRP A 100 13.97 -6.15 8.87
CA TRP A 100 13.40 -4.98 9.57
C TRP A 100 13.86 -4.85 11.02
N ASN A 101 13.81 -5.94 11.80
CA ASN A 101 14.20 -5.93 13.21
C ASN A 101 15.71 -5.72 13.42
N GLY A 102 16.52 -5.92 12.37
CA GLY A 102 17.96 -5.66 12.37
C GLY A 102 18.33 -4.22 12.04
N ILE A 103 17.36 -3.38 11.64
CA ILE A 103 17.61 -1.96 11.34
C ILE A 103 17.71 -1.20 12.65
N ASP A 104 18.85 -0.53 12.87
CA ASP A 104 19.03 0.31 14.05
C ASP A 104 18.27 1.63 13.93
N ARG A 105 18.02 2.26 15.08
CA ARG A 105 17.24 3.49 15.20
C ARG A 105 17.71 4.63 14.29
N LEU A 106 19.01 4.77 14.01
CA LEU A 106 19.53 5.86 13.18
C LEU A 106 19.23 5.66 11.69
N ARG A 107 18.88 4.44 11.28
CA ARG A 107 18.56 4.09 9.88
C ARG A 107 17.07 3.94 9.62
N MET A 108 16.24 3.83 10.67
CA MET A 108 14.80 3.56 10.51
C MET A 108 14.09 4.55 9.58
N ASP A 109 14.32 5.85 9.72
CA ASP A 109 13.60 6.88 8.96
C ASP A 109 13.78 6.72 7.44
N LYS A 110 14.99 6.39 6.99
CA LYS A 110 15.22 6.16 5.56
C LYS A 110 14.53 4.89 5.07
N TYR A 111 14.39 3.85 5.88
CA TYR A 111 13.66 2.64 5.51
C TYR A 111 12.15 2.84 5.51
N TYR A 112 11.61 3.67 6.42
CA TYR A 112 10.22 4.12 6.33
C TYR A 112 9.94 4.86 5.02
N MET A 113 10.85 5.75 4.60
CA MET A 113 10.77 6.41 3.30
C MET A 113 10.84 5.40 2.14
N LEU A 114 11.74 4.42 2.21
CA LEU A 114 11.86 3.38 1.19
C LEU A 114 10.54 2.60 1.03
N VAL A 115 9.94 2.14 2.14
CA VAL A 115 8.65 1.45 2.12
C VAL A 115 7.56 2.31 1.48
N ARG A 116 7.50 3.60 1.82
CA ARG A 116 6.55 4.54 1.21
C ARG A 116 6.72 4.63 -0.31
N LYS A 117 7.96 4.71 -0.81
CA LYS A 117 8.26 4.75 -2.25
C LYS A 117 7.84 3.47 -2.97
N TYR A 118 8.07 2.30 -2.37
CA TYR A 118 7.66 1.02 -2.94
C TYR A 118 6.15 0.80 -2.92
N VAL A 119 5.44 1.27 -1.90
CA VAL A 119 3.97 1.24 -1.89
C VAL A 119 3.41 2.13 -3.00
N ARG A 120 3.93 3.34 -3.18
CA ARG A 120 3.55 4.21 -4.32
C ARG A 120 3.81 3.53 -5.67
N ALA A 121 5.02 2.98 -5.86
CA ALA A 121 5.38 2.30 -7.09
C ALA A 121 4.47 1.09 -7.37
N SER A 122 4.01 0.39 -6.32
CA SER A 122 3.05 -0.72 -6.45
C SER A 122 1.70 -0.23 -6.98
N PHE A 123 1.14 0.85 -6.43
CA PHE A 123 -0.11 1.40 -6.94
C PHE A 123 0.02 2.00 -8.33
N THR A 124 1.14 2.68 -8.63
CA THR A 124 1.41 3.17 -9.98
C THR A 124 1.54 2.02 -10.99
N LEU A 125 2.13 0.88 -10.61
CA LEU A 125 2.16 -0.33 -11.45
C LEU A 125 0.75 -0.86 -11.72
N LEU A 126 -0.06 -1.03 -10.67
CA LEU A 126 -1.44 -1.54 -10.80
C LEU A 126 -2.32 -0.59 -11.64
N LEU A 127 -2.17 0.72 -11.45
CA LEU A 127 -2.88 1.74 -12.21
C LEU A 127 -2.51 1.71 -13.70
N ARG A 128 -1.24 1.46 -14.07
CA ARG A 128 -0.82 1.25 -15.48
C ARG A 128 -1.46 0.02 -16.12
N THR A 129 -1.91 -0.93 -15.30
CA THR A 129 -2.68 -2.09 -15.76
C THR A 129 -4.19 -1.86 -15.70
N ASN A 130 -4.63 -0.63 -15.44
CA ASN A 130 -6.03 -0.24 -15.26
C ASN A 130 -6.70 -1.05 -14.13
N TRP A 131 -5.95 -1.34 -13.07
CA TRP A 131 -6.43 -2.08 -11.91
C TRP A 131 -7.00 -3.47 -12.23
N LYS A 132 -6.49 -4.15 -13.27
CA LYS A 132 -6.88 -5.54 -13.59
C LYS A 132 -6.90 -6.43 -12.34
N ALA A 133 -7.99 -7.19 -12.19
CA ALA A 133 -8.23 -8.01 -11.01
C ALA A 133 -7.06 -8.99 -10.75
N GLU A 134 -6.54 -9.64 -11.80
CA GLU A 134 -5.42 -10.57 -11.69
C GLU A 134 -4.21 -9.99 -10.95
N TYR A 135 -3.85 -8.73 -11.22
CA TYR A 135 -2.66 -8.09 -10.64
C TYR A 135 -2.95 -7.49 -9.26
N CYS A 136 -4.15 -6.97 -9.04
CA CYS A 136 -4.57 -6.47 -7.73
C CYS A 136 -4.62 -7.63 -6.71
N GLU A 137 -5.20 -8.76 -7.11
CA GLU A 137 -5.23 -9.97 -6.28
C GLU A 137 -3.84 -10.55 -6.05
N GLU A 138 -2.97 -10.57 -7.07
CA GLU A 138 -1.59 -11.02 -6.89
C GLU A 138 -0.80 -10.11 -5.95
N TYR A 139 -0.99 -8.79 -6.02
CA TYR A 139 -0.42 -7.85 -5.06
C TYR A 139 -0.95 -8.08 -3.63
N ASN A 140 -2.25 -8.31 -3.48
CA ASN A 140 -2.85 -8.65 -2.18
C ASN A 140 -2.27 -9.96 -1.62
N LYS A 141 -2.05 -10.99 -2.47
CA LYS A 141 -1.39 -12.23 -2.08
C LYS A 141 0.05 -11.98 -1.63
N ILE A 142 0.78 -11.06 -2.27
CA ILE A 142 2.12 -10.66 -1.82
C ILE A 142 2.05 -10.01 -0.43
N LEU A 143 1.15 -9.04 -0.23
CA LEU A 143 0.99 -8.34 1.05
C LEU A 143 0.63 -9.29 2.20
N THR A 144 -0.23 -10.27 1.91
CA THR A 144 -0.78 -11.23 2.87
C THR A 144 -0.02 -12.55 2.98
N SER A 145 1.04 -12.71 2.18
CA SER A 145 1.90 -13.88 2.25
C SER A 145 2.57 -13.99 3.63
N ARG A 146 3.09 -15.18 3.96
CA ARG A 146 3.79 -15.42 5.23
C ARG A 146 4.93 -14.43 5.46
N ASP A 147 5.65 -14.06 4.41
CA ASP A 147 6.79 -13.14 4.42
C ASP A 147 6.40 -11.73 3.90
N GLY A 148 5.09 -11.45 3.82
CA GLY A 148 4.53 -10.15 3.50
C GLY A 148 4.38 -9.24 4.73
N PRO A 149 4.18 -7.93 4.52
CA PRO A 149 4.10 -6.93 5.61
C PRO A 149 2.82 -7.01 6.45
N ILE A 150 1.82 -7.80 6.02
CA ILE A 150 0.48 -7.85 6.63
C ILE A 150 0.06 -9.32 6.78
N HIS A 151 0.23 -9.91 7.97
CA HIS A 151 -0.25 -11.27 8.22
C HIS A 151 -0.81 -11.40 9.65
N PRO A 152 -2.07 -11.83 9.84
CA PRO A 152 -2.71 -11.84 11.16
C PRO A 152 -2.05 -12.78 12.16
N ASP A 153 -1.50 -13.89 11.67
CA ASP A 153 -1.01 -14.99 12.51
C ASP A 153 0.50 -15.19 12.45
N ASN A 154 1.27 -14.23 11.93
CA ASN A 154 2.73 -14.35 11.89
C ASN A 154 3.38 -13.61 13.07
N PRO A 155 3.77 -14.30 14.15
CA PRO A 155 4.38 -13.65 15.32
C PRO A 155 5.78 -13.09 15.03
N LYS A 156 6.42 -13.48 13.91
CA LYS A 156 7.73 -12.96 13.50
C LYS A 156 7.62 -11.65 12.72
N LEU A 157 6.42 -11.28 12.27
CA LEU A 157 6.19 -10.05 11.51
C LEU A 157 6.43 -8.83 12.42
N PRO A 158 7.31 -7.90 12.03
CA PRO A 158 7.56 -6.68 12.80
C PRO A 158 6.32 -5.78 12.80
N ASN A 159 5.66 -5.64 13.95
CA ASN A 159 4.46 -4.81 14.11
C ASN A 159 4.64 -3.36 13.58
N SER A 160 5.81 -2.76 13.80
CA SER A 160 6.10 -1.39 13.34
C SER A 160 6.11 -1.25 11.81
N LEU A 161 6.40 -2.32 11.07
CA LEU A 161 6.32 -2.32 9.62
C LEU A 161 4.85 -2.33 9.19
N THR A 162 4.05 -3.23 9.79
CA THR A 162 2.61 -3.30 9.54
C THR A 162 1.93 -1.97 9.84
N TYR A 163 2.26 -1.31 10.96
CA TYR A 163 1.70 0.00 11.31
C TYR A 163 2.04 1.06 10.28
N HIS A 164 3.31 1.10 9.84
CA HIS A 164 3.72 2.05 8.81
C HIS A 164 2.98 1.85 7.50
N VAL A 165 2.81 0.59 7.06
CA VAL A 165 2.04 0.28 5.85
C VAL A 165 0.59 0.72 5.99
N ILE A 166 -0.05 0.46 7.14
CA ILE A 166 -1.42 0.94 7.42
C ILE A 166 -1.49 2.47 7.35
N ASP A 167 -0.56 3.16 8.02
CA ASP A 167 -0.57 4.63 8.17
C ASP A 167 -0.39 5.37 6.84
N LEU A 168 0.31 4.78 5.85
CA LEU A 168 0.54 5.42 4.55
C LEU A 168 -0.40 4.94 3.43
N TYR A 169 -1.12 3.84 3.60
CA TYR A 169 -1.76 3.12 2.48
C TYR A 169 -2.70 4.01 1.66
N LEU A 170 -3.65 4.68 2.31
CA LEU A 170 -4.63 5.54 1.63
C LEU A 170 -3.97 6.77 0.98
N GLU A 171 -2.98 7.36 1.65
CA GLU A 171 -2.25 8.51 1.12
C GLU A 171 -1.55 8.12 -0.19
N GLU A 172 -0.90 6.95 -0.23
CA GLU A 172 -0.18 6.51 -1.41
C GLU A 172 -1.09 6.08 -2.56
N ILE A 173 -2.28 5.49 -2.30
CA ILE A 173 -3.29 5.27 -3.37
C ILE A 173 -3.67 6.62 -3.99
N GLN A 174 -4.05 7.58 -3.15
CA GLN A 174 -4.47 8.89 -3.64
C GLN A 174 -3.36 9.58 -4.45
N ARG A 175 -2.12 9.56 -3.95
CA ARG A 175 -0.98 10.16 -4.64
C ARG A 175 -0.77 9.53 -6.01
N SER A 176 -0.85 8.21 -6.13
CA SER A 176 -0.74 7.51 -7.42
C SER A 176 -1.85 7.90 -8.39
N LEU A 177 -3.09 8.11 -7.91
CA LEU A 177 -4.19 8.60 -8.75
C LEU A 177 -3.95 10.05 -9.22
N GLN A 178 -3.49 10.94 -8.34
CA GLN A 178 -3.20 12.35 -8.66
C GLN A 178 -2.07 12.52 -9.68
N GLU A 179 -1.08 11.63 -9.65
CA GLU A 179 0.10 11.68 -10.52
C GLU A 179 -0.13 10.97 -11.88
N SER A 180 -1.30 10.35 -12.11
CA SER A 180 -1.59 9.57 -13.33
C SER A 180 -2.62 10.24 -14.25
N SER A 181 -2.41 10.10 -15.56
CA SER A 181 -3.36 10.50 -16.60
C SER A 181 -3.27 9.54 -17.80
N PRO A 182 -4.37 8.87 -18.21
CA PRO A 182 -5.71 8.90 -17.61
C PRO A 182 -5.74 8.27 -16.20
N CYS A 183 -6.70 8.70 -15.39
CA CYS A 183 -6.91 8.21 -14.03
C CYS A 183 -8.05 7.18 -14.02
N HIS A 184 -7.71 5.89 -14.00
CA HIS A 184 -8.69 4.82 -13.85
C HIS A 184 -9.14 4.70 -12.38
N PRO A 185 -10.44 4.50 -12.09
CA PRO A 185 -10.93 4.46 -10.72
C PRO A 185 -10.30 3.35 -9.89
N ALA A 186 -9.89 3.65 -8.66
CA ALA A 186 -9.28 2.67 -7.76
C ALA A 186 -10.33 1.71 -7.15
N PRO A 187 -10.14 0.38 -7.23
CA PRO A 187 -11.06 -0.61 -6.68
C PRO A 187 -10.85 -0.77 -5.17
N LEU A 188 -11.52 0.06 -4.38
CA LEU A 188 -11.24 0.18 -2.95
C LEU A 188 -11.50 -1.11 -2.17
N HIS A 189 -12.54 -1.88 -2.49
CA HIS A 189 -12.77 -3.14 -1.79
C HIS A 189 -11.62 -4.11 -2.05
N THR A 190 -11.25 -4.30 -3.32
CA THR A 190 -10.12 -5.16 -3.70
C THR A 190 -8.83 -4.70 -3.00
N LEU A 191 -8.49 -3.41 -3.04
CA LEU A 191 -7.24 -2.93 -2.45
C LEU A 191 -7.21 -2.97 -0.91
N LEU A 192 -8.37 -2.88 -0.25
CA LEU A 192 -8.48 -2.87 1.21
C LEU A 192 -8.76 -4.24 1.83
N ASP A 193 -9.09 -5.25 1.02
CA ASP A 193 -9.37 -6.61 1.48
C ASP A 193 -8.29 -7.17 2.44
N PRO A 194 -6.96 -7.02 2.19
CA PRO A 194 -5.93 -7.44 3.15
C PRO A 194 -6.10 -6.86 4.56
N PHE A 195 -6.53 -5.61 4.65
CA PHE A 195 -6.71 -4.89 5.91
C PHE A 195 -8.04 -5.22 6.58
N ILE A 196 -9.09 -5.44 5.80
CA ILE A 196 -10.39 -5.92 6.28
C ILE A 196 -10.24 -7.32 6.88
N ILE A 197 -9.49 -8.22 6.22
CA ILE A 197 -9.13 -9.54 6.74
C ILE A 197 -8.26 -9.42 8.00
N LEU A 198 -7.22 -8.57 7.98
CA LEU A 198 -6.36 -8.35 9.15
C LEU A 198 -7.17 -7.86 10.35
N ALA A 199 -8.09 -6.91 10.17
CA ALA A 199 -8.96 -6.41 11.23
C ALA A 199 -9.80 -7.52 11.87
N SER A 200 -10.31 -8.44 11.05
CA SER A 200 -11.15 -9.55 11.51
C SER A 200 -10.37 -10.60 12.30
N LYS A 201 -9.07 -10.78 12.01
CA LYS A 201 -8.24 -11.87 12.54
C LYS A 201 -7.17 -11.47 13.54
N THR A 202 -6.71 -10.22 13.57
CA THR A 202 -5.57 -9.80 14.40
C THR A 202 -5.82 -10.01 15.89
N SER A 203 -4.84 -10.57 16.60
CA SER A 203 -4.86 -10.64 18.07
C SER A 203 -4.30 -9.39 18.76
N ASN A 204 -3.62 -8.52 18.00
CA ASN A 204 -2.95 -7.34 18.52
C ASN A 204 -3.91 -6.14 18.48
N ASN A 205 -4.31 -5.68 19.67
CA ASN A 205 -5.20 -4.51 19.80
C ASN A 205 -4.61 -3.25 19.19
N ILE A 206 -3.29 -3.02 19.29
CA ILE A 206 -2.65 -1.84 18.70
C ILE A 206 -2.77 -1.88 17.17
N THR A 207 -2.62 -3.07 16.57
CA THR A 207 -2.84 -3.24 15.12
C THR A 207 -4.28 -2.91 14.75
N TYR A 208 -5.26 -3.41 15.53
CA TYR A 208 -6.67 -3.09 15.28
C TYR A 208 -6.94 -1.59 15.41
N ASP A 209 -6.45 -0.96 16.48
CA ASP A 209 -6.69 0.46 16.75
C ASP A 209 -6.05 1.34 15.66
N ARG A 210 -4.89 0.93 15.11
CA ARG A 210 -4.27 1.57 13.94
C ARG A 210 -5.08 1.42 12.65
N LEU A 211 -5.60 0.22 12.38
CA LEU A 211 -6.51 0.01 11.24
C LEU A 211 -7.73 0.92 11.32
N GLN A 212 -8.29 1.04 12.52
CA GLN A 212 -9.42 1.92 12.76
C GLN A 212 -9.04 3.40 12.57
N SER A 213 -8.02 3.89 13.27
CA SER A 213 -7.67 5.32 13.29
C SER A 213 -7.04 5.85 12.01
N SER A 214 -6.31 5.01 11.27
CA SER A 214 -5.51 5.44 10.12
C SER A 214 -6.09 5.00 8.78
N LEU A 215 -6.99 4.01 8.75
CA LEU A 215 -7.55 3.47 7.51
C LEU A 215 -9.08 3.56 7.47
N PHE A 216 -9.80 2.94 8.41
CA PHE A 216 -11.27 2.87 8.34
C PHE A 216 -11.94 4.21 8.64
N ASP A 217 -11.65 4.83 9.79
CA ASP A 217 -12.32 6.07 10.22
C ASP A 217 -12.08 7.22 9.22
N PRO A 218 -10.83 7.51 8.76
CA PRO A 218 -10.60 8.58 7.79
C PRO A 218 -11.32 8.36 6.46
N LEU A 219 -11.33 7.12 5.96
CA LEU A 219 -11.96 6.79 4.68
C LEU A 219 -13.49 6.88 4.76
N ILE A 220 -14.11 6.31 5.80
CA ILE A 220 -15.56 6.34 5.99
C ILE A 220 -16.05 7.77 6.18
N GLN A 221 -15.29 8.59 6.92
CA GLN A 221 -15.59 10.01 7.10
C GLN A 221 -15.48 10.78 5.77
N ALA A 222 -14.42 10.55 5.00
CA ALA A 222 -14.21 11.22 3.72
C ALA A 222 -15.29 10.86 2.67
N LEU A 223 -15.77 9.62 2.66
CA LEU A 223 -16.85 9.18 1.76
C LEU A 223 -18.24 9.73 2.17
N ASN A 224 -18.39 10.24 3.39
CA ASN A 224 -19.61 10.87 3.90
C ASN A 224 -19.62 12.41 3.74
N ALA A 225 -18.51 13.01 3.32
CA ALA A 225 -18.41 14.45 3.14
C ALA A 225 -19.38 14.93 2.04
N PRO A 226 -20.05 16.09 2.19
CA PRO A 226 -20.86 16.66 1.12
C PRO A 226 -19.95 16.95 -0.08
N THR A 227 -20.30 16.42 -1.25
CA THR A 227 -19.77 16.92 -2.52
C THR A 227 -20.16 18.39 -2.62
N GLU A 228 -19.22 19.28 -2.98
CA GLU A 228 -19.34 20.76 -3.02
C GLU A 228 -20.40 21.30 -4.03
N SER A 229 -21.48 20.56 -4.30
CA SER A 229 -22.53 20.91 -5.26
C SER A 229 -23.85 21.33 -4.62
N GLU A 230 -23.87 21.69 -3.32
CA GLU A 230 -25.01 22.40 -2.72
C GLU A 230 -24.57 23.80 -2.29
N ASP A 231 -25.04 24.81 -3.02
CA ASP A 231 -24.84 26.24 -2.80
C ASP A 231 -25.00 26.64 -1.33
N VAL A 232 -23.97 27.31 -0.77
CA VAL A 232 -23.99 28.64 -0.13
C VAL A 232 -22.55 28.97 0.26
N ASN A 233 -22.07 30.17 -0.12
CA ASN A 233 -20.79 30.77 0.25
C ASN A 233 -20.20 30.22 1.57
N PRO A 234 -19.03 29.54 1.56
CA PRO A 234 -18.43 29.11 2.81
C PRO A 234 -18.01 30.35 3.60
N PRO A 235 -18.38 30.47 4.89
CA PRO A 235 -17.73 31.42 5.78
C PRO A 235 -16.22 31.11 5.74
N PRO A 236 -15.33 32.09 5.95
CA PRO A 236 -13.89 31.83 5.99
C PRO A 236 -13.59 30.92 7.18
N ALA A 237 -13.66 29.61 6.95
CA ALA A 237 -13.39 28.62 7.95
C ALA A 237 -11.93 28.80 8.33
N LYS A 238 -11.70 29.16 9.59
CA LYS A 238 -10.42 28.96 10.24
C LYS A 238 -10.12 27.47 10.06
N ARG A 239 -9.35 27.12 9.03
CA ARG A 239 -8.87 25.76 8.77
C ARG A 239 -8.06 25.37 9.99
N LEU A 240 -8.71 24.80 11.00
CA LEU A 240 -8.04 23.92 11.93
C LEU A 240 -7.38 22.89 11.03
N ARG A 241 -6.05 22.83 11.03
CA ARG A 241 -5.31 21.76 10.34
C ARG A 241 -5.76 20.45 10.98
N THR A 242 -6.78 19.82 10.41
CA THR A 242 -7.10 18.44 10.71
C THR A 242 -5.87 17.64 10.32
N LEU A 243 -5.33 16.89 11.28
CA LEU A 243 -4.23 15.94 11.05
C LEU A 243 -4.62 14.78 10.11
N ALA A 244 -5.90 14.71 9.72
CA ALA A 244 -6.43 13.72 8.80
C ALA A 244 -5.98 14.01 7.35
N PRO A 245 -5.55 12.99 6.59
CA PRO A 245 -5.23 13.16 5.17
C PRO A 245 -6.49 13.62 4.41
N ASP A 246 -6.34 14.61 3.53
CA ASP A 246 -7.36 14.93 2.53
C ASP A 246 -7.47 13.71 1.60
N LEU A 247 -8.63 13.05 1.56
CA LEU A 247 -8.91 11.88 0.72
C LEU A 247 -9.89 12.20 -0.42
N THR A 248 -10.19 13.49 -0.66
CA THR A 248 -11.24 13.93 -1.58
C THR A 248 -11.01 13.39 -2.99
N PHE A 249 -9.76 13.42 -3.48
CA PHE A 249 -9.44 12.96 -4.82
C PHE A 249 -9.63 11.45 -4.96
N LEU A 250 -9.24 10.68 -3.93
CA LEU A 250 -9.46 9.24 -3.89
C LEU A 250 -10.95 8.91 -3.93
N CYS A 251 -11.76 9.55 -3.09
CA CYS A 251 -13.20 9.32 -3.03
C CYS A 251 -13.91 9.60 -4.37
N GLN A 252 -13.44 10.59 -5.14
CA GLN A 252 -14.01 10.96 -6.45
C GLN A 252 -13.54 10.04 -7.59
N HIS A 253 -12.43 9.33 -7.43
CA HIS A 253 -11.82 8.47 -8.45
C HIS A 253 -11.68 7.03 -7.95
N ALA A 254 -12.70 6.53 -7.29
CA ALA A 254 -12.75 5.17 -6.77
C ALA A 254 -13.97 4.41 -7.27
N CYS A 255 -13.82 3.10 -7.42
CA CYS A 255 -14.89 2.15 -7.65
C CYS A 255 -14.85 1.08 -6.55
N LEU A 256 -15.80 0.14 -6.58
CA LEU A 256 -15.85 -0.93 -5.59
C LEU A 256 -14.76 -1.97 -5.84
N ASP A 257 -14.83 -2.65 -6.99
CA ASP A 257 -14.01 -3.79 -7.35
C ASP A 257 -13.31 -3.58 -8.69
N SER A 258 -12.21 -4.32 -8.87
CA SER A 258 -11.53 -4.42 -10.16
C SER A 258 -12.47 -5.01 -11.21
N ALA A 259 -12.43 -4.50 -12.44
CA ALA A 259 -13.06 -5.15 -13.58
C ALA A 259 -12.13 -5.16 -14.80
N ASP A 260 -12.41 -6.09 -15.71
CA ASP A 260 -11.69 -6.21 -16.98
C ASP A 260 -12.09 -5.14 -17.99
N GLU A 261 -13.29 -4.56 -17.83
CA GLU A 261 -13.81 -3.46 -18.64
C GLU A 261 -13.66 -2.11 -17.92
N PRO A 262 -13.54 -0.99 -18.66
CA PRO A 262 -13.51 0.34 -18.05
C PRO A 262 -14.78 0.62 -17.23
N ILE A 263 -14.61 0.98 -15.96
CA ILE A 263 -15.69 1.40 -15.06
C ILE A 263 -15.54 2.89 -14.78
N ASP A 264 -16.67 3.59 -14.70
CA ASP A 264 -16.73 4.95 -14.14
C ASP A 264 -16.55 4.94 -12.60
N PRO A 265 -16.08 6.04 -12.00
CA PRO A 265 -16.07 6.18 -10.55
C PRO A 265 -17.47 5.98 -9.95
N MET A 266 -17.54 5.30 -8.82
CA MET A 266 -18.77 5.12 -8.05
C MET A 266 -19.03 6.36 -7.18
N PRO A 267 -20.29 6.82 -7.02
CA PRO A 267 -20.62 7.90 -6.10
C PRO A 267 -20.12 7.61 -4.67
N PRO A 268 -19.47 8.57 -3.98
CA PRO A 268 -18.86 8.34 -2.66
C PRO A 268 -19.83 7.75 -1.61
N ARG A 269 -21.11 8.17 -1.62
CA ARG A 269 -22.13 7.65 -0.71
C ARG A 269 -22.45 6.17 -0.95
N GLU A 270 -22.54 5.76 -2.22
CA GLU A 270 -22.76 4.35 -2.58
C GLU A 270 -21.54 3.49 -2.24
N LEU A 271 -20.34 4.04 -2.47
CA LEU A 271 -19.08 3.41 -2.13
C LEU A 271 -18.94 3.22 -0.61
N ARG A 272 -19.30 4.23 0.20
CA ARG A 272 -19.37 4.14 1.67
C ARG A 272 -20.27 2.98 2.11
N LYS A 273 -21.50 2.95 1.60
CA LYS A 273 -22.50 1.94 1.98
C LYS A 273 -22.01 0.53 1.66
N THR A 274 -21.38 0.35 0.50
CA THR A 274 -20.91 -0.96 0.07
C THR A 274 -19.65 -1.39 0.81
N LEU A 275 -18.72 -0.48 1.08
CA LEU A 275 -17.54 -0.75 1.92
C LEU A 275 -17.95 -1.18 3.35
N LEU A 276 -18.91 -0.47 3.96
CA LEU A 276 -19.45 -0.83 5.28
C LEU A 276 -20.10 -2.22 5.29
N ARG A 277 -20.78 -2.59 4.19
CA ARG A 277 -21.33 -3.93 4.01
C ARG A 277 -20.22 -4.98 3.95
N ASN A 278 -19.16 -4.74 3.20
CA ASN A 278 -18.04 -5.69 3.07
C ASN A 278 -17.32 -5.87 4.42
N ILE A 279 -17.16 -4.80 5.21
CA ILE A 279 -16.65 -4.89 6.60
C ILE A 279 -17.58 -5.74 7.47
N PHE A 280 -18.90 -5.53 7.38
CA PHE A 280 -19.89 -6.31 8.12
C PHE A 280 -19.88 -7.80 7.74
N GLU A 281 -19.84 -8.10 6.44
CA GLU A 281 -19.77 -9.46 5.90
C GLU A 281 -18.49 -10.16 6.34
N ARG A 282 -17.33 -9.49 6.26
CA ARG A 282 -16.08 -10.06 6.79
C ARG A 282 -16.17 -10.37 8.29
N ALA A 283 -16.78 -9.49 9.07
CA ALA A 283 -16.94 -9.70 10.51
C ALA A 283 -17.84 -10.90 10.85
N SER A 284 -18.79 -11.24 9.97
CA SER A 284 -19.72 -12.36 10.17
C SER A 284 -19.10 -13.74 9.94
N HIS A 285 -17.96 -13.81 9.23
CA HIS A 285 -17.25 -15.07 9.03
C HIS A 285 -16.90 -15.78 10.35
N GLU A 286 -16.90 -17.12 10.30
CA GLU A 286 -16.58 -17.98 11.44
C GLU A 286 -15.12 -17.81 11.92
N ASP A 287 -14.21 -17.49 10.99
CA ASP A 287 -12.78 -17.30 11.26
C ASP A 287 -12.44 -15.92 11.85
N SER A 288 -13.43 -15.03 12.02
CA SER A 288 -13.26 -13.72 12.65
C SER A 288 -13.26 -13.83 14.18
N ARG A 289 -12.30 -13.16 14.83
CA ARG A 289 -12.21 -13.15 16.30
C ARG A 289 -13.44 -12.48 16.90
N VAL A 290 -13.99 -13.08 17.96
CA VAL A 290 -15.18 -12.54 18.66
C VAL A 290 -15.00 -11.10 19.14
N SER A 291 -13.82 -10.75 19.66
CA SER A 291 -13.49 -9.38 20.08
C SER A 291 -13.55 -8.40 18.91
N ASN A 292 -13.02 -8.80 17.76
CA ASN A 292 -12.88 -7.93 16.60
C ASN A 292 -14.21 -7.80 15.86
N ARG A 293 -15.01 -8.88 15.80
CA ARG A 293 -16.38 -8.87 15.27
C ARG A 293 -17.21 -7.77 15.92
N LYS A 294 -17.18 -7.67 17.26
CA LYS A 294 -17.89 -6.60 18.00
C LYS A 294 -17.44 -5.21 17.57
N LYS A 295 -16.13 -4.99 17.44
CA LYS A 295 -15.57 -3.70 17.01
C LYS A 295 -15.94 -3.38 15.54
N MET A 296 -15.88 -4.36 14.63
CA MET A 296 -16.25 -4.16 13.23
C MET A 296 -17.75 -3.89 13.04
N TYR A 297 -18.62 -4.56 13.82
CA TYR A 297 -20.05 -4.21 13.85
C TYR A 297 -20.31 -2.83 14.44
N GLN A 298 -19.47 -2.35 15.36
CA GLN A 298 -19.57 -0.97 15.85
C GLN A 298 -19.34 0.05 14.74
N ILE A 299 -18.38 -0.19 13.83
CA ILE A 299 -18.13 0.69 12.67
C ILE A 299 -19.41 0.83 11.84
N TRP A 300 -20.06 -0.30 11.53
CA TRP A 300 -21.32 -0.30 10.78
C TRP A 300 -22.46 0.42 11.51
N ARG A 301 -22.63 0.17 12.82
CA ARG A 301 -23.68 0.81 13.63
C ARG A 301 -23.52 2.31 13.71
N ASN A 302 -22.32 2.79 14.03
CA ASN A 302 -22.02 4.23 14.07
C ASN A 302 -22.34 4.88 12.73
N ALA A 303 -21.97 4.23 11.63
CA ALA A 303 -22.20 4.75 10.29
C ALA A 303 -23.67 4.85 9.89
N MET A 304 -24.54 3.99 10.44
CA MET A 304 -26.00 4.03 10.24
C MET A 304 -26.66 5.10 11.11
N GLU A 305 -26.25 5.22 12.38
CA GLU A 305 -26.73 6.27 13.29
C GLU A 305 -26.44 7.68 12.74
N GLU A 306 -25.26 7.89 12.14
CA GLU A 306 -24.91 9.14 11.45
C GLU A 306 -25.81 9.44 10.24
N GLU A 307 -26.27 8.42 9.50
CA GLU A 307 -27.17 8.60 8.36
C GLU A 307 -28.60 8.92 8.80
N GLU A 308 -29.08 8.26 9.86
CA GLU A 308 -30.41 8.51 10.44
C GLU A 308 -30.50 9.91 11.04
N GLY A 309 -29.49 10.33 11.82
CA GLY A 309 -29.46 11.67 12.41
C GLY A 309 -29.44 12.81 11.38
N LYS A 310 -28.81 12.62 10.21
CA LYS A 310 -28.88 13.59 9.09
C LYS A 310 -30.28 13.68 8.50
N LYS A 311 -30.96 12.54 8.28
CA LYS A 311 -32.32 12.54 7.74
C LYS A 311 -33.32 13.23 8.66
N GLU A 312 -33.15 13.11 9.98
CA GLU A 312 -33.97 13.82 10.97
C GLU A 312 -33.70 15.34 10.98
N LEU A 313 -32.47 15.77 10.71
CA LEU A 313 -32.13 17.19 10.56
C LEU A 313 -32.66 17.79 9.26
N ASP A 314 -32.61 17.04 8.15
CA ASP A 314 -33.09 17.49 6.84
C ASP A 314 -34.64 17.51 6.75
N ALA A 315 -35.34 16.80 7.65
CA ALA A 315 -36.80 16.71 7.70
C ALA A 315 -37.48 17.75 8.61
N ASN A 316 -36.70 18.51 9.39
CA ASN A 316 -37.16 19.56 10.32
C ASN A 316 -36.83 20.97 9.81
#